data_AF-A0A9N9ETI2-F1
#
_entry.id   AF-A0A9N9ETI2-F1
#
_cell.length_a   1.000
_cell.length_b   1.000
_cell.length_c   1.000
_cell.angle_alpha   90.00
_cell.angle_beta   90.00
_cell.angle_gamma   90.00
#
_symmetry.space_group_name_H-M   'P 1'
#
loop_
_entity.id
_entity.type
_entity.pdbx_description
1 polymer ?
#
loop_
_entity_poly.entity_id
_entity_poly.type
_entity_poly.pdbx_seq_one_letter_code
_entity_poly.pdbx_strand_id
1 'polypeptide(L)'
;MKIYMKSTVDYISKINLRKRISRQKAKEFLPNSPDFFAELTLAYRDMDYELTMFKDLCQFYEYICFLVEDNNTIIQYHLHVGEVVTVISENNSQNFAILKSIFSHQKSNQCFAFIIVDWFEITNQTKVGCPIYKLRIENEGQ
;
A
#
# COMPACT_ATOMS: atom_id res chain seq x y z
N MET A 1 -8.58 5.93 -3.77
CA MET A 1 -7.16 5.55 -3.61
C MET A 1 -6.87 5.48 -2.13
N LYS A 2 -6.30 4.37 -1.60
CA LYS A 2 -5.98 4.27 -0.17
C LYS A 2 -4.49 4.05 0.07
N ILE A 3 -3.94 4.76 1.05
CA ILE A 3 -2.53 4.68 1.45
C ILE A 3 -2.43 3.87 2.74
N TYR A 4 -1.60 2.83 2.73
CA TYR A 4 -1.34 2.00 3.91
C TYR A 4 0.12 2.11 4.31
N MET A 5 0.37 2.13 5.61
CA MET A 5 1.69 2.00 6.22
C MET A 5 1.86 0.56 6.74
N LYS A 6 3.10 0.07 6.81
CA LYS A 6 3.46 -1.30 7.22
C LYS A 6 4.39 -1.22 8.44
N SER A 7 4.32 -2.03 9.50
CA SER A 7 3.49 -3.17 9.91
C SER A 7 3.35 -3.06 11.43
N THR A 8 2.14 -3.00 11.98
CA THR A 8 1.88 -3.00 13.45
C THR A 8 1.97 -4.40 14.07
N VAL A 9 2.32 -5.41 13.28
CA VAL A 9 2.41 -6.80 13.71
C VAL A 9 3.87 -7.24 13.87
N ASP A 10 4.16 -7.86 15.01
CA ASP A 10 5.52 -8.20 15.46
C ASP A 10 6.21 -9.25 14.58
N TYR A 11 5.45 -10.01 13.78
CA TYR A 11 5.98 -11.08 12.94
C TYR A 11 6.54 -10.61 11.60
N ILE A 12 6.40 -9.32 11.23
CA ILE A 12 6.97 -8.77 10.00
C ILE A 12 8.19 -7.90 10.28
N SER A 13 9.33 -8.23 9.66
CA SER A 13 10.58 -7.51 9.87
C SER A 13 11.37 -7.27 8.58
N LYS A 14 12.49 -6.53 8.70
CA LYS A 14 13.44 -6.23 7.62
C LYS A 14 12.77 -5.74 6.33
N ILE A 15 11.87 -4.77 6.46
CA ILE A 15 11.23 -4.13 5.33
C ILE A 15 12.29 -3.36 4.53
N ASN A 16 12.43 -3.70 3.24
CA ASN A 16 13.39 -3.10 2.32
C ASN A 16 12.69 -2.63 1.05
N LEU A 17 12.84 -1.34 0.74
CA LEU A 17 12.35 -0.74 -0.49
C LEU A 17 13.41 -0.88 -1.58
N ARG A 18 13.04 -1.40 -2.75
CA ARG A 18 14.02 -1.80 -3.78
C ARG A 18 13.65 -1.26 -5.16
N LYS A 19 14.70 -1.06 -5.98
CA LYS A 19 14.63 -0.46 -7.33
C LYS A 19 13.86 0.86 -7.32
N ARG A 20 14.56 1.92 -6.92
CA ARG A 20 14.03 3.27 -6.95
C ARG A 20 13.62 3.66 -8.37
N ILE A 21 12.42 4.20 -8.51
CA ILE A 21 11.84 4.67 -9.76
C ILE A 21 12.16 6.15 -9.93
N SER A 22 12.38 6.58 -11.18
CA SER A 22 12.59 8.00 -11.51
C SER A 22 11.33 8.83 -11.21
N ARG A 23 11.49 10.11 -10.89
CA ARG A 23 10.34 11.00 -10.66
C ARG A 23 9.39 11.08 -11.85
N GLN A 24 9.92 10.97 -13.08
CA GLN A 24 9.10 11.00 -14.29
C GLN A 24 8.19 9.78 -14.39
N LYS A 25 8.75 8.58 -14.22
CA LYS A 25 7.98 7.34 -14.18
C LYS A 25 7.03 7.31 -12.98
N ALA A 26 7.42 7.88 -11.84
CA ALA A 26 6.54 8.00 -10.66
C ALA A 26 5.27 8.84 -10.89
N LYS A 27 5.34 9.89 -11.74
CA LYS A 27 4.17 10.72 -12.08
C LYS A 27 3.07 9.93 -12.82
N GLU A 28 3.41 8.81 -13.44
CA GLU A 28 2.42 7.92 -14.08
C GLU A 28 1.60 7.16 -13.02
N PHE A 29 2.20 6.89 -11.86
CA PHE A 29 1.57 6.14 -10.77
C PHE A 29 0.84 7.05 -9.77
N LEU A 30 1.17 8.35 -9.76
CA LEU A 30 0.61 9.29 -8.80
C LEU A 30 0.33 10.66 -9.40
N PRO A 31 -0.93 11.11 -9.37
CA PRO A 31 -1.20 12.52 -9.51
C PRO A 31 -0.65 13.22 -8.25
N ASN A 32 0.07 14.32 -8.44
CA ASN A 32 0.38 15.26 -7.37
C ASN A 32 -0.92 16.00 -6.99
N SER A 33 -1.92 15.26 -6.48
CA SER A 33 -3.27 15.73 -6.21
C SER A 33 -3.46 16.04 -4.73
N PRO A 34 -4.39 16.95 -4.40
CA PRO A 34 -4.82 17.18 -3.02
C PRO A 34 -5.27 15.90 -2.32
N ASP A 35 -5.92 14.98 -3.02
CA ASP A 35 -6.44 13.72 -2.46
C ASP A 35 -5.32 12.81 -1.97
N PHE A 36 -4.20 12.75 -2.70
CA PHE A 36 -3.03 12.00 -2.25
C PHE A 36 -2.51 12.52 -0.90
N PHE A 37 -2.41 13.84 -0.76
CA PHE A 37 -1.91 14.45 0.46
C PHE A 37 -2.91 14.33 1.62
N ALA A 38 -4.21 14.37 1.34
CA ALA A 38 -5.26 14.11 2.32
C ALA A 38 -5.15 12.67 2.86
N GLU A 39 -5.10 11.68 1.97
CA GLU A 39 -4.91 10.26 2.33
C GLU A 39 -3.60 10.03 3.10
N LEU A 40 -2.51 10.68 2.68
CA LEU A 40 -1.23 10.55 3.37
C LEU A 40 -1.31 11.13 4.79
N THR A 41 -2.03 12.24 4.97
CA THR A 41 -2.26 12.83 6.29
C THR A 41 -3.06 11.90 7.19
N LEU A 42 -4.12 11.30 6.66
CA LEU A 42 -4.91 10.30 7.38
C LEU A 42 -4.05 9.11 7.81
N ALA A 43 -3.24 8.56 6.90
CA ALA A 43 -2.32 7.47 7.22
C ALA A 43 -1.30 7.83 8.32
N TYR A 44 -0.85 9.10 8.38
CA TYR A 44 -0.01 9.57 9.49
C TYR A 44 -0.80 9.70 10.80
N ARG A 45 -2.02 10.23 10.75
CA ARG A 45 -2.88 10.35 11.93
C ARG A 45 -3.20 8.99 12.56
N ASP A 46 -3.41 7.97 11.74
CA ASP A 46 -3.62 6.58 12.20
C ASP A 46 -2.41 6.01 12.97
N MET A 47 -1.25 6.65 12.87
CA MET A 47 -0.02 6.31 13.61
C MET A 47 0.27 7.28 14.76
N ASP A 48 -0.71 8.07 15.20
CA ASP A 48 -0.55 9.13 16.21
C ASP A 48 0.48 10.20 15.82
N TYR A 49 0.68 10.41 14.52
CA TYR A 49 1.60 11.41 13.98
C TYR A 49 0.85 12.56 13.31
N GLU A 50 1.07 13.78 13.78
CA GLU A 50 0.60 14.99 13.08
C GLU A 50 1.57 15.37 11.96
N LEU A 51 1.08 15.44 10.71
CA LEU A 51 1.89 15.83 9.56
C LEU A 51 1.69 17.33 9.26
N THR A 52 2.69 18.15 9.57
CA THR A 52 2.57 19.61 9.49
C THR A 52 3.06 20.20 8.16
N MET A 53 3.89 19.48 7.40
CA MET A 53 4.35 19.90 6.06
C MET A 53 4.69 18.70 5.17
N PHE A 54 4.30 18.78 3.88
CA PHE A 54 4.68 17.82 2.83
C PHE A 54 5.96 18.22 2.08
N LYS A 55 6.85 18.99 2.72
CA LYS A 55 8.08 19.47 2.05
C LYS A 55 9.01 18.32 1.65
N ASP A 56 8.85 17.16 2.28
CA ASP A 56 9.69 16.00 2.03
C ASP A 56 9.16 15.19 0.84
N LEU A 57 10.04 15.03 -0.16
CA LEU A 57 9.69 14.40 -1.43
C LEU A 57 9.53 12.89 -1.27
N CYS A 58 8.37 12.37 -1.67
CA CYS A 58 8.16 10.94 -1.80
C CYS A 58 9.17 10.32 -2.77
N GLN A 59 9.67 9.12 -2.44
CA GLN A 59 10.49 8.31 -3.34
C GLN A 59 9.76 7.02 -3.67
N PHE A 60 9.77 6.62 -4.94
CA PHE A 60 8.98 5.48 -5.44
C PHE A 60 9.85 4.28 -5.75
N TYR A 61 9.28 3.09 -5.68
CA TYR A 61 9.99 1.81 -5.78
C TYR A 61 9.19 0.78 -6.59
N GLU A 62 9.89 -0.12 -7.28
CA GLU A 62 9.22 -1.17 -8.06
C GLU A 62 8.72 -2.32 -7.20
N TYR A 63 9.39 -2.62 -6.07
CA TYR A 63 9.00 -3.68 -5.16
C TYR A 63 9.48 -3.45 -3.72
N ILE A 64 8.87 -4.19 -2.81
CA ILE A 64 9.20 -4.23 -1.38
C ILE A 64 9.53 -5.67 -0.98
N CYS A 65 10.60 -5.83 -0.19
CA CYS A 65 10.97 -7.10 0.42
C CYS A 65 10.76 -7.04 1.92
N PHE A 66 10.37 -8.15 2.53
CA PHE A 66 10.22 -8.25 3.99
C PHE A 66 10.29 -9.70 4.43
N LEU A 67 10.57 -9.90 5.71
CA LEU A 67 10.55 -11.21 6.34
C LEU A 67 9.27 -11.37 7.15
N VAL A 68 8.71 -12.57 7.11
CA VAL A 68 7.57 -13.00 7.93
C VAL A 68 8.03 -14.20 8.74
N GLU A 69 7.85 -14.13 10.05
CA GLU A 69 8.06 -15.27 10.94
C GLU A 69 6.76 -16.06 11.10
N ASP A 70 6.79 -17.34 10.75
CA ASP A 70 5.68 -18.27 10.89
C ASP A 70 6.21 -19.59 11.46
N ASN A 71 5.77 -19.96 12.67
CA ASN A 71 6.14 -21.21 13.34
C ASN A 71 7.66 -21.52 13.32
N ASN A 72 8.49 -20.56 13.74
CA ASN A 72 9.96 -20.60 13.73
C ASN A 72 10.61 -20.69 12.32
N THR A 73 9.82 -20.50 11.26
CA THR A 73 10.30 -20.40 9.89
C THR A 73 10.29 -18.94 9.46
N ILE A 74 11.42 -18.47 8.92
CA ILE A 74 11.52 -17.12 8.37
C ILE A 74 11.34 -17.21 6.86
N ILE A 75 10.25 -16.64 6.35
CA ILE A 75 9.95 -16.59 4.92
C ILE A 75 10.20 -15.17 4.41
N GLN A 76 10.94 -15.05 3.30
CA GLN A 76 11.15 -13.78 2.63
C GLN A 76 10.11 -13.58 1.54
N TYR A 77 9.34 -12.50 1.64
CA TYR A 77 8.37 -12.08 0.64
C TYR A 77 8.90 -10.94 -0.20
N HIS A 78 8.52 -10.98 -1.48
CA HIS A 78 8.78 -9.95 -2.47
C HIS A 78 7.43 -9.55 -3.04
N LEU A 79 7.10 -8.26 -2.96
CA LEU A 79 5.84 -7.74 -3.45
C LEU A 79 6.09 -6.63 -4.46
N HIS A 80 5.64 -6.85 -5.69
CA HIS A 80 5.84 -6.00 -6.85
C HIS A 80 4.60 -5.16 -7.14
N VAL A 81 4.81 -3.92 -7.60
CA VAL A 81 3.72 -3.11 -8.15
C VAL A 81 3.04 -3.87 -9.30
N GLY A 82 1.71 -3.92 -9.27
CA GLY A 82 0.87 -4.66 -10.21
C GLY A 82 0.39 -6.02 -9.69
N GLU A 83 0.93 -6.52 -8.58
CA GLU A 83 0.48 -7.78 -7.99
C GLU A 83 -0.83 -7.62 -7.21
N VAL A 84 -1.65 -8.66 -7.23
CA VAL A 84 -2.85 -8.77 -6.39
C VAL A 84 -2.45 -9.34 -5.04
N VAL A 85 -2.85 -8.65 -3.97
CA VAL A 85 -2.60 -9.04 -2.59
C VAL A 85 -3.89 -9.40 -1.88
N THR A 86 -3.79 -10.38 -0.98
CA THR A 86 -4.80 -10.61 0.04
C THR A 86 -4.49 -9.74 1.25
N VAL A 87 -5.47 -8.96 1.69
CA VAL A 87 -5.42 -8.18 2.91
C VAL A 87 -6.39 -8.78 3.90
N ILE A 88 -5.88 -9.18 5.06
CA ILE A 88 -6.66 -9.74 6.15
C ILE A 88 -7.00 -8.58 7.09
N SER A 89 -8.29 -8.29 7.24
CA SER A 89 -8.78 -7.27 8.18
C SER A 89 -8.86 -7.82 9.60
N GLU A 90 -9.02 -6.94 10.59
CA GLU A 90 -9.10 -7.29 12.02
C GLU A 90 -10.17 -8.34 12.34
N ASN A 91 -11.26 -8.36 11.57
CA ASN A 91 -12.34 -9.35 11.68
C ASN A 91 -12.06 -10.67 10.94
N ASN A 92 -10.80 -10.94 10.57
CA ASN A 92 -10.36 -12.06 9.73
C ASN A 92 -11.03 -12.14 8.35
N SER A 93 -11.68 -11.07 7.89
CA SER A 93 -12.18 -11.03 6.51
C SER A 93 -11.02 -10.88 5.53
N GLN A 94 -11.07 -11.68 4.46
CA GLN A 94 -10.10 -11.63 3.38
C GLN A 94 -10.62 -10.71 2.29
N ASN A 95 -9.88 -9.65 2.05
CA ASN A 95 -10.13 -8.71 0.97
C ASN A 95 -8.99 -8.82 -0.05
N PHE A 96 -9.27 -8.46 -1.30
CA PHE A 96 -8.26 -8.45 -2.34
C PHE A 96 -8.01 -7.01 -2.78
N ALA A 97 -6.78 -6.68 -3.09
CA ALA A 97 -6.42 -5.39 -3.66
C ALA A 97 -5.29 -5.55 -4.67
N ILE A 98 -5.18 -4.65 -5.64
CA ILE A 98 -4.02 -4.58 -6.53
C ILE A 98 -3.04 -3.52 -6.02
N LEU A 99 -1.76 -3.87 -5.93
CA LEU A 99 -0.73 -2.93 -5.52
C LEU A 99 -0.43 -1.94 -6.65
N LYS A 100 -0.73 -0.67 -6.43
CA LYS A 100 -0.58 0.40 -7.43
C LYS A 100 0.75 1.13 -7.34
N SER A 101 1.26 1.31 -6.12
CA SER A 101 2.50 2.04 -5.91
C SER A 101 3.12 1.68 -4.57
N ILE A 102 4.44 1.79 -4.50
CA ILE A 102 5.24 1.63 -3.28
C ILE A 102 6.10 2.88 -3.16
N PHE A 103 6.05 3.53 -2.01
CA PHE A 103 6.84 4.74 -1.80
C PHE A 103 7.32 4.90 -0.37
N SER A 104 8.33 5.73 -0.20
CA SER A 104 8.75 6.22 1.10
C SER A 104 8.49 7.70 1.22
N HIS A 105 8.03 8.12 2.40
CA HIS A 105 7.98 9.52 2.77
C HIS A 105 8.86 9.73 4.00
N GLN A 106 9.68 10.78 3.96
CA GLN A 106 10.51 11.16 5.09
C GLN A 106 9.74 12.14 5.96
N LYS A 107 9.79 11.95 7.28
CA LYS A 107 9.31 12.92 8.25
C LYS A 107 10.41 13.12 9.28
N SER A 108 10.98 14.32 9.31
CA SER A 108 12.19 14.62 10.10
C SER A 108 13.33 13.64 9.76
N ASN A 109 13.78 12.83 10.72
CA ASN A 109 14.88 11.89 10.54
C ASN A 109 14.41 10.44 10.32
N GLN A 110 13.09 10.20 10.23
CA GLN A 110 12.52 8.87 10.07
C GLN A 110 11.92 8.69 8.68
N CYS A 111 12.23 7.54 8.07
CA CYS A 111 11.71 7.15 6.77
C CYS A 111 10.58 6.15 6.96
N PHE A 112 9.41 6.46 6.40
CA PHE A 112 8.22 5.64 6.48
C PHE A 112 7.93 5.02 5.11
N ALA A 113 7.61 3.73 5.08
CA ALA A 113 7.22 3.01 3.88
C ALA A 113 5.70 2.95 3.77
N PHE A 114 5.20 3.24 2.57
CA PHE A 114 3.79 3.26 2.25
C PHE A 114 3.52 2.46 0.98
N ILE A 115 2.32 1.91 0.90
CA ILE A 115 1.77 1.29 -0.30
C ILE A 115 0.45 1.94 -0.68
N ILE A 116 0.18 2.00 -1.97
CA ILE A 116 -1.10 2.42 -2.52
C ILE A 116 -1.75 1.21 -3.14
N VAL A 117 -3.01 0.96 -2.80
CA VAL A 117 -3.78 -0.16 -3.36
C VAL A 117 -5.12 0.30 -3.90
N ASP A 118 -5.58 -0.37 -4.95
CA ASP A 118 -6.96 -0.29 -5.40
C ASP A 118 -7.68 -1.57 -4.97
N TRP A 119 -8.80 -1.41 -4.26
CA TRP A 119 -9.55 -2.51 -3.69
C TRP A 119 -10.37 -3.24 -4.74
N PHE A 120 -10.48 -4.55 -4.60
CA PHE A 120 -11.47 -5.34 -5.30
C PHE A 120 -12.74 -5.49 -4.46
N GLU A 121 -13.88 -5.59 -5.13
CA GLU A 121 -15.14 -6.03 -4.55
C GLU A 121 -15.54 -7.38 -5.15
N ILE A 122 -16.04 -8.27 -4.29
CA ILE A 122 -16.62 -9.53 -4.74
C ILE A 122 -17.92 -9.22 -5.47
N THR A 123 -18.13 -9.89 -6.60
CA THR A 123 -19.40 -9.84 -7.32
C THR A 123 -20.22 -11.08 -7.04
N ASN A 124 -21.52 -11.03 -7.29
CA ASN A 124 -22.38 -12.21 -7.26
C ASN A 124 -22.21 -13.12 -8.50
N GLN A 125 -21.19 -12.87 -9.32
CA GLN A 125 -20.93 -13.62 -10.55
C GLN A 125 -19.83 -14.64 -10.34
N THR A 126 -19.96 -15.77 -11.02
CA THR A 126 -18.92 -16.79 -11.10
C THR A 126 -18.58 -17.08 -12.55
N LYS A 127 -17.33 -17.46 -12.81
CA LYS A 127 -16.88 -17.94 -14.13
C LYS A 127 -16.12 -19.24 -13.93
N VAL A 128 -16.64 -20.32 -14.53
CA VAL A 128 -16.10 -21.69 -14.36
C VAL A 128 -16.02 -22.08 -12.86
N GLY A 129 -17.02 -21.70 -12.07
CA GLY A 129 -17.06 -21.98 -10.63
C GLY A 129 -16.20 -21.06 -9.75
N CYS A 130 -15.39 -20.17 -10.33
CA CYS A 130 -14.58 -19.23 -9.57
C CYS A 130 -15.31 -17.89 -9.35
N PRO A 131 -15.23 -17.28 -8.16
CA PRO A 131 -15.79 -15.95 -7.91
C PRO A 131 -15.11 -14.90 -8.78
N ILE A 132 -15.91 -13.96 -9.30
CA ILE A 132 -15.40 -12.81 -10.06
C ILE A 132 -15.30 -11.62 -9.12
N TYR A 133 -14.15 -10.95 -9.17
CA TYR A 133 -13.90 -9.69 -8.48
C TYR A 133 -13.84 -8.54 -9.48
N LYS A 134 -14.31 -7.36 -9.07
CA LYS A 134 -14.21 -6.12 -9.86
C LYS A 134 -13.39 -5.10 -9.10
N LEU A 135 -12.64 -4.28 -9.82
CA LEU A 135 -11.95 -3.15 -9.21
C LEU A 135 -13.01 -2.17 -8.69
N ARG A 136 -12.92 -1.80 -7.42
CA ARG A 136 -13.81 -0.81 -6.81
C ARG A 136 -13.51 0.54 -7.43
N ILE A 137 -14.51 1.18 -8.02
CA ILE A 137 -14.44 2.56 -8.47
C ILE A 137 -15.02 3.41 -7.33
N GLU A 138 -14.17 4.17 -6.66
CA GLU A 138 -14.64 5.22 -5.76
C GLU A 138 -15.17 6.34 -6.64
N ASN A 139 -16.49 6.44 -6.78
CA ASN A 139 -17.11 7.60 -7.42
C ASN A 139 -16.80 8.83 -6.56
N GLU A 140 -16.07 9.79 -7.13
CA GLU A 140 -16.03 11.15 -6.60
C GLU A 140 -17.49 11.63 -6.50
N GLY A 141 -17.94 11.89 -5.28
CA GLY A 141 -19.33 12.26 -5.01
C GLY A 141 -19.75 13.46 -5.86
N GLN A 142 -20.95 13.36 -6.44
CA GLN A 142 -21.72 14.49 -6.97
C GLN A 142 -22.07 15.49 -5.87
#